data_AF-A0A5C7V4M1-F1
#
_entry.id   AF-A0A5C7V4M1-F1
#
_cell.length_a   1.000
_cell.length_b   1.000
_cell.length_c   1.000
_cell.angle_alpha   90.00
_cell.angle_beta   90.00
_cell.angle_gamma   90.00
#
_symmetry.space_group_name_H-M   'P 1'
#
loop_
_entity.id
_entity.type
_entity.pdbx_description
1 polymer ?
#
loop_
_entity_poly.entity_id
_entity_poly.type
_entity_poly.pdbx_seq_one_letter_code
_entity_poly.pdbx_strand_id
1 'polypeptide(L)'
;MTTKHRLTEPSTTIDLGQESVTQLHELLPETVATLRRNLNCGKPEVEVAAAVAILDIALMPAAAYSFIGHISNQTNYTLVRCKQDSNGNWKTYPHETIGPGGTSRFYLDYDGFHLTGSVVYTAKGANGEFTMMWSIPLFGDNSVSDSSSISGTAATYEGGRGWHAEVWYFLTAA
;
A
#
# COMPACT_ATOMS: atom_id res chain seq x y z
N MET A 1 30.23 26.51 31.16
CA MET A 1 30.44 25.24 30.43
C MET A 1 29.09 24.56 30.28
N THR A 2 28.75 24.20 29.05
CA THR A 2 27.42 23.79 28.61
C THR A 2 27.11 22.34 28.97
N THR A 3 25.87 22.13 29.39
CA THR A 3 25.19 20.89 29.80
C THR A 3 25.23 19.79 28.73
N LYS A 4 25.40 18.52 29.14
CA LYS A 4 24.97 17.34 28.36
C LYS A 4 24.20 16.40 29.28
N HIS A 5 22.87 16.42 29.17
CA HIS A 5 22.03 15.32 29.64
C HIS A 5 21.99 14.26 28.55
N ARG A 6 22.46 13.05 28.87
CA ARG A 6 22.29 11.86 28.03
C ARG A 6 21.06 11.13 28.55
N LEU A 7 19.94 11.22 27.83
CA LEU A 7 18.83 10.29 27.99
C LEU A 7 19.22 9.01 27.23
N THR A 8 19.46 7.94 27.97
CA THR A 8 19.48 6.58 27.45
C THR A 8 18.20 5.91 27.91
N GLU A 9 17.24 5.78 27.00
CA GLU A 9 16.09 4.89 27.19
C GLU A 9 16.52 3.44 26.86
N PRO A 10 16.06 2.44 27.62
CA PRO A 10 16.27 1.05 27.25
C PRO A 10 15.25 0.65 26.17
N SER A 11 15.73 0.42 24.95
CA SER A 11 14.99 -0.28 23.91
C SER A 11 14.78 -1.73 24.33
N THR A 12 13.58 -2.04 24.85
CA THR A 12 13.17 -3.42 25.12
C THR A 12 12.60 -4.01 23.83
N THR A 13 13.40 -4.77 23.09
CA THR A 13 12.91 -5.60 21.99
C THR A 13 12.20 -6.80 22.60
N ILE A 14 10.87 -6.87 22.48
CA ILE A 14 10.10 -8.04 22.88
C ILE A 14 10.09 -9.00 21.69
N ASP A 15 10.79 -10.12 21.82
CA ASP A 15 10.79 -11.22 20.84
C ASP A 15 9.60 -12.13 21.16
N LEU A 16 8.51 -11.99 20.40
CA LEU A 16 7.33 -12.85 20.52
C LEU A 16 7.48 -14.01 19.53
N GLY A 17 7.81 -15.19 20.05
CA GLY A 17 7.85 -16.42 19.25
C GLY A 17 6.49 -16.73 18.60
N GLN A 18 6.50 -17.47 17.49
CA GLN A 18 5.30 -17.77 16.69
C GLN A 18 4.14 -18.41 17.46
N GLU A 19 4.40 -19.16 18.54
CA GLU A 19 3.35 -19.74 19.39
C GLU A 19 2.61 -18.70 20.25
N SER A 20 3.26 -17.58 20.56
CA SER A 20 2.70 -16.48 21.35
C SER A 20 1.67 -15.66 20.57
N VAL A 21 1.82 -15.57 19.25
CA VAL A 21 0.93 -14.81 18.35
C VAL A 21 -0.44 -15.49 18.23
N THR A 22 -0.47 -16.82 18.14
CA THR A 22 -1.71 -17.61 18.00
C THR A 22 -2.56 -17.58 19.28
N GLN A 23 -1.94 -17.65 20.46
CA GLN A 23 -2.66 -17.52 21.74
C GLN A 23 -3.17 -16.09 21.98
N LEU A 24 -2.44 -15.08 21.49
CA LEU A 24 -2.91 -13.70 21.45
C LEU A 24 -4.19 -13.60 20.60
N HIS A 25 -4.23 -14.16 19.38
CA HIS A 25 -5.43 -14.15 18.51
C HIS A 25 -6.71 -14.69 19.17
N GLU A 26 -6.61 -15.70 20.03
CA GLU A 26 -7.78 -16.29 20.73
C GLU A 26 -8.28 -15.46 21.93
N LEU A 27 -7.39 -14.74 22.62
CA LEU A 27 -7.72 -13.95 23.83
C LEU A 27 -8.09 -12.47 23.53
N LEU A 28 -7.92 -12.06 22.28
CA LEU A 28 -8.01 -10.66 21.86
C LEU A 28 -9.44 -10.06 21.77
N PRO A 29 -10.51 -10.77 21.36
CA PRO A 29 -11.84 -10.18 21.26
C PRO A 29 -12.39 -9.66 22.60
N GLU A 30 -12.18 -10.40 23.68
CA GLU A 30 -12.62 -10.01 25.02
C GLU A 30 -11.75 -8.88 25.62
N THR A 31 -10.46 -8.89 25.32
CA THR A 31 -9.51 -7.85 25.75
C THR A 31 -9.81 -6.51 25.04
N VAL A 32 -10.07 -6.54 23.73
CA VAL A 32 -10.52 -5.39 22.93
C VAL A 32 -11.86 -4.86 23.43
N ALA A 33 -12.83 -5.74 23.69
CA ALA A 33 -14.15 -5.35 24.19
C ALA A 33 -14.06 -4.70 25.58
N THR A 34 -13.16 -5.18 26.44
CA THR A 34 -12.93 -4.63 27.78
C THR A 34 -12.21 -3.28 27.73
N LEU A 35 -11.22 -3.11 26.87
CA LEU A 35 -10.53 -1.83 26.64
C LEU A 35 -11.47 -0.76 26.05
N ARG A 36 -12.31 -1.12 25.06
CA ARG A 36 -13.36 -0.24 24.52
C ARG A 36 -14.40 0.14 25.57
N ARG A 37 -14.75 -0.76 26.48
CA ARG A 37 -15.69 -0.48 27.59
C ARG A 37 -15.07 0.47 28.63
N ASN A 38 -13.77 0.37 28.87
CA ASN A 38 -13.05 1.25 29.80
C ASN A 38 -12.80 2.67 29.25
N LEU A 39 -12.78 2.84 27.91
CA LEU A 39 -12.79 4.15 27.23
C LEU A 39 -14.03 4.99 27.60
N ASN A 40 -15.19 4.35 27.81
CA ASN A 40 -16.41 5.04 28.23
C ASN A 40 -16.41 5.46 29.72
N CYS A 41 -15.37 5.11 30.49
CA CYS A 41 -15.30 5.34 31.94
C CYS A 41 -14.20 6.35 32.38
N GLY A 42 -13.65 7.16 31.46
CA GLY A 42 -12.88 8.36 31.84
C GLY A 42 -11.42 8.17 32.26
N LYS A 43 -10.73 7.13 31.77
CA LYS A 43 -9.25 7.03 31.89
C LYS A 43 -8.55 7.83 30.77
N PRO A 44 -7.31 8.33 31.01
CA PRO A 44 -6.64 9.28 30.12
C PRO A 44 -6.48 8.70 28.71
N GLU A 45 -7.02 9.44 27.73
CA GLU A 45 -7.31 9.01 26.36
C GLU A 45 -6.07 8.56 25.56
N VAL A 46 -4.86 8.96 25.96
CA VAL A 46 -3.64 8.81 25.15
C VAL A 46 -3.04 7.40 25.24
N GLU A 47 -3.00 6.79 26.43
CA GLU A 47 -2.42 5.44 26.60
C GLU A 47 -3.34 4.35 26.04
N VAL A 48 -4.66 4.58 26.08
CA VAL A 48 -5.65 3.61 25.60
C VAL A 48 -5.76 3.63 24.07
N ALA A 49 -5.69 4.80 23.43
CA ALA A 49 -5.66 4.91 21.97
C ALA A 49 -4.40 4.24 21.37
N ALA A 50 -3.25 4.43 22.00
CA ALA A 50 -2.01 3.77 21.60
C ALA A 50 -2.11 2.25 21.77
N ALA A 51 -2.69 1.76 22.88
CA ALA A 51 -2.90 0.34 23.10
C ALA A 51 -3.86 -0.29 22.07
N VAL A 52 -4.94 0.40 21.70
CA VAL A 52 -5.87 -0.06 20.65
C VAL A 52 -5.19 -0.11 19.28
N ALA A 53 -4.39 0.90 18.93
CA ALA A 53 -3.63 0.89 17.67
C ALA A 53 -2.60 -0.25 17.60
N ILE A 54 -1.90 -0.54 18.70
CA ILE A 54 -0.99 -1.68 18.80
C ILE A 54 -1.75 -3.02 18.66
N LEU A 55 -2.95 -3.09 19.21
CA LEU A 55 -3.80 -4.28 19.16
C LEU A 55 -4.35 -4.54 17.74
N ASP A 56 -4.75 -3.48 17.03
CA ASP A 56 -5.18 -3.55 15.64
C ASP A 56 -4.03 -4.00 14.70
N ILE A 57 -2.78 -3.62 15.01
CA ILE A 57 -1.57 -4.10 14.32
C ILE A 57 -1.30 -5.58 14.62
N ALA A 58 -1.45 -6.01 15.87
CA ALA A 58 -1.16 -7.39 16.30
C ALA A 58 -2.18 -8.42 15.76
N LEU A 59 -3.38 -7.96 15.39
CA LEU A 59 -4.48 -8.80 14.90
C LEU A 59 -4.48 -9.02 13.38
N MET A 60 -3.55 -8.41 12.62
CA MET A 60 -3.58 -8.43 11.17
C MET A 60 -3.31 -9.85 10.60
N PRO A 61 -4.17 -10.38 9.71
CA PRO A 61 -3.89 -11.62 9.00
C PRO A 61 -2.68 -11.47 8.07
N ALA A 62 -2.02 -12.58 7.75
CA ALA A 62 -0.70 -12.70 7.11
C ALA A 62 -0.54 -12.15 5.66
N ALA A 63 -1.41 -11.24 5.22
CA ALA A 63 -1.16 -10.28 4.15
C ALA A 63 -2.05 -9.06 4.44
N ALA A 64 -1.53 -8.10 5.22
CA ALA A 64 -2.31 -6.97 5.70
C ALA A 64 -2.82 -6.08 4.55
N TYR A 65 -2.13 -6.09 3.38
CA TYR A 65 -2.50 -5.32 2.20
C TYR A 65 -2.26 -6.08 0.90
N SER A 66 -3.06 -5.78 -0.11
CA SER A 66 -2.76 -6.16 -1.48
C SER A 66 -3.12 -5.07 -2.46
N PHE A 67 -2.38 -5.02 -3.57
CA PHE A 67 -2.70 -4.16 -4.70
C PHE A 67 -2.83 -4.98 -5.97
N ILE A 68 -3.95 -4.81 -6.66
CA ILE A 68 -4.19 -5.30 -8.02
C ILE A 68 -4.21 -4.09 -8.95
N GLY A 69 -3.30 -4.06 -9.91
CA GLY A 69 -3.30 -3.05 -10.96
C GLY A 69 -3.66 -3.66 -12.30
N HIS A 70 -4.57 -3.01 -13.03
CA HIS A 70 -4.89 -3.30 -14.42
C HIS A 70 -4.51 -2.10 -15.28
N ILE A 71 -3.89 -2.35 -16.43
CA ILE A 71 -3.50 -1.32 -17.39
C ILE A 71 -4.17 -1.68 -18.71
N SER A 72 -5.01 -0.79 -19.21
CA SER A 72 -5.64 -0.90 -20.53
C SER A 72 -4.95 0.07 -21.49
N ASN A 73 -4.33 -0.46 -22.54
CA ASN A 73 -3.73 0.35 -23.60
C ASN A 73 -4.77 0.61 -24.69
N GLN A 74 -5.42 1.76 -24.63
CA GLN A 74 -6.35 2.26 -25.64
C GLN A 74 -5.68 3.29 -26.56
N THR A 75 -4.34 3.31 -26.58
CA THR A 75 -3.56 4.12 -27.52
C THR A 75 -3.28 3.36 -28.82
N ASN A 76 -2.73 4.06 -29.80
CA ASN A 76 -2.24 3.46 -31.05
C ASN A 76 -0.78 2.96 -30.95
N TYR A 77 -0.16 3.04 -29.77
CA TYR A 77 1.24 2.69 -29.57
C TYR A 77 1.40 1.31 -28.93
N THR A 78 2.49 0.63 -29.26
CA THR A 78 3.01 -0.43 -28.40
C THR A 78 3.70 0.19 -27.20
N LEU A 79 3.22 -0.13 -26.00
CA LEU A 79 3.81 0.34 -24.75
C LEU A 79 4.91 -0.63 -24.31
N VAL A 80 6.03 -0.09 -23.81
CA VAL A 80 7.16 -0.87 -23.27
C VAL A 80 7.44 -0.40 -21.85
N ARG A 81 7.42 -1.31 -20.88
CA ARG A 81 7.69 -0.99 -19.48
C ARG A 81 9.14 -0.59 -19.33
N CYS A 82 9.41 0.63 -18.85
CA CYS A 82 10.76 1.13 -18.62
C CYS A 82 11.16 1.11 -17.14
N LYS A 83 10.18 1.25 -16.24
CA LYS A 83 10.41 1.23 -14.79
C LYS A 83 9.28 0.51 -14.06
N GLN A 84 9.65 -0.21 -13.02
CA GLN A 84 8.72 -0.66 -11.98
C GLN A 84 9.44 -0.54 -10.65
N ASP A 85 8.73 -0.09 -9.62
CA ASP A 85 9.27 0.05 -8.28
C ASP A 85 8.14 -0.16 -7.26
N SER A 86 8.41 -0.88 -6.19
CA SER A 86 7.48 -1.03 -5.08
C SER A 86 8.21 -1.57 -3.86
N ASN A 87 7.75 -1.16 -2.68
CA ASN A 87 8.16 -1.80 -1.43
C ASN A 87 7.33 -3.06 -1.10
N GLY A 88 6.33 -3.41 -1.93
CA GLY A 88 5.55 -4.64 -1.84
C GLY A 88 6.22 -5.84 -2.51
N ASN A 89 5.71 -7.04 -2.18
CA ASN A 89 6.16 -8.29 -2.77
C ASN A 89 5.32 -8.62 -4.00
N TRP A 90 5.93 -8.50 -5.19
CA TRP A 90 5.30 -8.87 -6.46
C TRP A 90 4.99 -10.37 -6.52
N LYS A 91 3.73 -10.77 -6.75
CA LYS A 91 3.41 -12.15 -7.19
C LYS A 91 3.16 -12.24 -8.68
N THR A 92 2.72 -11.15 -9.29
CA THR A 92 2.56 -11.06 -10.74
C THR A 92 3.06 -9.70 -11.18
N TYR A 93 4.00 -9.69 -12.11
CA TYR A 93 4.57 -8.46 -12.65
C TYR A 93 3.69 -7.91 -13.79
N PRO A 94 3.75 -6.59 -14.05
CA PRO A 94 3.17 -6.02 -15.26
C PRO A 94 3.79 -6.68 -16.50
N HIS A 95 3.06 -6.73 -17.61
CA HIS A 95 3.65 -7.17 -18.87
C HIS A 95 4.74 -6.20 -19.34
N GLU A 96 5.85 -6.72 -19.84
CA GLU A 96 6.94 -5.90 -20.39
C GLU A 96 6.47 -5.07 -21.59
N THR A 97 5.54 -5.60 -22.37
CA THR A 97 5.00 -4.94 -23.56
C THR A 97 3.49 -5.08 -23.59
N ILE A 98 2.79 -4.00 -23.96
CA ILE A 98 1.34 -3.99 -24.16
C ILE A 98 1.06 -3.42 -25.55
N GLY A 99 0.55 -4.25 -26.46
CA GLY A 99 0.13 -3.80 -27.80
C GLY A 99 -1.11 -2.91 -27.74
N PRO A 100 -1.43 -2.17 -28.83
CA PRO A 100 -2.70 -1.43 -28.95
C PRO A 100 -3.91 -2.34 -28.66
N GLY A 101 -4.85 -1.85 -27.85
CA GLY A 101 -6.02 -2.61 -27.36
C GLY A 101 -5.70 -3.69 -26.32
N GLY A 102 -4.43 -3.88 -25.96
CA GLY A 102 -3.99 -4.89 -25.00
C GLY A 102 -4.17 -4.47 -23.56
N THR A 103 -4.07 -5.45 -22.66
CA THR A 103 -4.14 -5.24 -21.21
C THR A 103 -2.96 -5.87 -20.49
N SER A 104 -2.64 -5.33 -19.31
CA SER A 104 -1.72 -5.93 -18.34
C SER A 104 -2.36 -5.95 -16.97
N ARG A 105 -2.19 -7.05 -16.23
CA ARG A 105 -2.63 -7.17 -14.84
C ARG A 105 -1.44 -7.55 -13.98
N PHE A 106 -1.31 -6.93 -12.83
CA PHE A 106 -0.26 -7.22 -11.86
C PHE A 106 -0.82 -7.27 -10.44
N TYR A 107 -0.10 -7.99 -9.58
CA TYR A 107 -0.47 -8.19 -8.18
C TYR A 107 0.75 -8.18 -7.30
N LEU A 108 0.61 -7.50 -6.17
CA LEU A 108 1.57 -7.52 -5.07
C LEU A 108 0.85 -7.54 -3.73
N ASP A 109 1.47 -8.17 -2.75
CA ASP A 109 1.05 -8.13 -1.35
C ASP A 109 2.10 -7.44 -0.48
N TYR A 110 1.68 -7.02 0.71
CA TYR A 110 2.56 -6.37 1.66
C TYR A 110 2.10 -6.62 3.09
N ASP A 111 3.07 -6.83 3.97
CA ASP A 111 2.92 -7.14 5.39
C ASP A 111 3.40 -5.98 6.30
N GLY A 112 3.89 -4.87 5.73
CA GLY A 112 4.28 -3.67 6.46
C GLY A 112 3.20 -2.58 6.50
N PHE A 113 3.52 -1.43 7.10
CA PHE A 113 2.54 -0.37 7.42
C PHE A 113 2.06 0.50 6.25
N HIS A 114 2.78 0.50 5.12
CA HIS A 114 2.50 1.41 4.02
C HIS A 114 3.00 0.83 2.71
N LEU A 115 2.08 0.41 1.83
CA LEU A 115 2.41 -0.11 0.52
C LEU A 115 2.48 1.03 -0.51
N THR A 116 3.60 1.16 -1.22
CA THR A 116 3.83 2.20 -2.24
C THR A 116 4.46 1.60 -3.49
N GLY A 117 4.27 2.27 -4.62
CA GLY A 117 4.98 1.87 -5.84
C GLY A 117 4.57 2.66 -7.07
N SER A 118 5.21 2.29 -8.18
CA SER A 118 4.96 2.84 -9.48
C SER A 118 5.23 1.85 -10.60
N VAL A 119 4.56 2.04 -11.72
CA VAL A 119 4.88 1.41 -13.00
C VAL A 119 4.93 2.50 -14.07
N VAL A 120 5.91 2.42 -14.97
CA VAL A 120 6.12 3.41 -16.02
C VAL A 120 6.29 2.71 -17.38
N TYR A 121 5.58 3.22 -18.39
CA TYR A 121 5.67 2.76 -19.77
C TYR A 121 6.05 3.89 -20.70
N THR A 122 6.93 3.59 -21.66
CA THR A 122 7.15 4.44 -22.84
C THR A 122 6.32 3.92 -24.02
N ALA A 123 6.01 4.80 -24.96
CA ALA A 123 5.34 4.43 -26.20
C ALA A 123 6.37 4.29 -27.34
N LYS A 124 6.40 3.14 -28.01
CA LYS A 124 7.32 2.90 -29.12
C LYS A 124 7.04 3.89 -30.26
N GLY A 125 8.03 4.71 -30.60
CA GLY A 125 7.92 5.72 -31.65
C GLY A 125 7.33 7.07 -31.18
N ALA A 126 7.14 7.27 -29.88
CA ALA A 126 6.77 8.55 -29.29
C ALA A 126 7.74 8.93 -28.16
N ASN A 127 7.86 10.23 -27.90
CA ASN A 127 8.60 10.75 -26.76
C ASN A 127 7.66 10.93 -25.57
N GLY A 128 8.11 10.55 -24.38
CA GLY A 128 7.35 10.65 -23.14
C GLY A 128 6.97 9.28 -22.56
N GLU A 129 6.20 9.34 -21.47
CA GLU A 129 5.94 8.22 -20.58
C GLU A 129 4.50 8.29 -20.05
N PHE A 130 3.91 7.13 -19.79
CA PHE A 130 2.79 6.96 -18.88
C PHE A 130 3.32 6.52 -17.52
N THR A 131 2.93 7.21 -16.46
CA THR A 131 3.33 6.90 -15.08
C THR A 131 2.10 6.61 -14.25
N MET A 132 2.08 5.47 -13.58
CA MET A 132 1.03 5.08 -12.63
C MET A 132 1.64 4.86 -11.26
N MET A 133 1.05 5.44 -10.21
CA MET A 133 1.57 5.39 -8.85
C MET A 133 0.46 5.03 -7.85
N TRP A 134 0.86 4.35 -6.77
CA TRP A 134 -0.04 4.04 -5.66
C TRP A 134 0.66 4.21 -4.32
N SER A 135 -0.16 4.48 -3.30
CA SER A 135 0.20 4.63 -1.91
C SER A 135 -1.00 4.21 -1.05
N ILE A 136 -0.84 3.12 -0.32
CA ILE A 136 -1.86 2.44 0.48
C ILE A 136 -1.35 2.41 1.91
N PRO A 137 -1.67 3.42 2.72
CA PRO A 137 -1.26 3.44 4.12
C PRO A 137 -2.12 2.46 4.93
N LEU A 138 -1.59 1.98 6.06
CA LEU A 138 -2.36 1.24 7.07
C LEU A 138 -3.58 2.06 7.56
N PHE A 139 -3.37 3.35 7.77
CA PHE A 139 -4.40 4.27 8.23
C PHE A 139 -4.56 5.45 7.28
N GLY A 140 -5.80 5.81 6.98
CA GLY A 140 -6.14 6.91 6.09
C GLY A 140 -6.51 6.45 4.69
N ASP A 141 -6.66 7.43 3.79
CA ASP A 141 -7.09 7.18 2.42
C ASP A 141 -5.92 6.74 1.54
N ASN A 142 -6.21 5.82 0.62
CA ASN A 142 -5.29 5.47 -0.44
C ASN A 142 -5.09 6.68 -1.38
N SER A 143 -3.87 6.84 -1.86
CA SER A 143 -3.54 7.78 -2.93
C SER A 143 -3.13 7.01 -4.17
N VAL A 144 -3.85 7.22 -5.26
CA VAL A 144 -3.56 6.68 -6.58
C VAL A 144 -3.44 7.84 -7.53
N SER A 145 -2.47 7.80 -8.43
CA SER A 145 -2.28 8.82 -9.45
C SER A 145 -1.79 8.24 -10.76
N ASP A 146 -2.06 8.97 -11.82
CA ASP A 146 -1.57 8.70 -13.15
C ASP A 146 -1.07 10.00 -13.79
N SER A 147 -0.22 9.87 -14.81
CA SER A 147 0.11 10.97 -15.70
C SER A 147 0.56 10.45 -17.06
N SER A 148 0.41 11.29 -18.08
CA SER A 148 1.03 11.11 -19.40
C SER A 148 1.84 12.34 -19.77
N SER A 149 3.06 12.12 -20.26
CA SER A 149 3.86 13.15 -20.94
C SER A 149 3.91 12.97 -22.46
N ILE A 150 3.23 11.97 -23.00
CA ILE A 150 3.16 11.72 -24.45
C ILE A 150 2.09 12.63 -25.05
N SER A 151 2.50 13.46 -26.02
CA SER A 151 1.60 14.39 -26.70
C SER A 151 0.42 13.66 -27.36
N GLY A 152 -0.79 14.21 -27.20
CA GLY A 152 -2.01 13.63 -27.78
C GLY A 152 -2.47 12.35 -27.08
N THR A 153 -2.11 12.15 -25.82
CA THR A 153 -2.58 11.01 -25.01
C THR A 153 -2.96 11.46 -23.61
N ALA A 154 -3.75 10.65 -22.92
CA ALA A 154 -4.11 10.83 -21.52
C ALA A 154 -3.97 9.52 -20.75
N ALA A 155 -3.76 9.63 -19.45
CA ALA A 155 -3.97 8.56 -18.50
C ALA A 155 -5.13 8.94 -17.58
N THR A 156 -5.86 7.94 -17.13
CA THR A 156 -6.91 8.06 -16.11
C THR A 156 -6.93 6.79 -15.29
N TYR A 157 -7.50 6.82 -14.08
CA TYR A 157 -7.72 5.62 -13.28
C TYR A 157 -9.12 5.56 -12.66
N GLU A 158 -9.54 4.36 -12.33
CA GLU A 158 -10.70 4.06 -11.50
C GLU A 158 -10.33 3.06 -10.39
N GLY A 159 -10.98 3.18 -9.23
CA GLY A 159 -10.80 2.26 -8.11
C GLY A 159 -9.83 2.76 -7.02
N GLY A 160 -9.10 1.82 -6.41
CA GLY A 160 -8.03 2.13 -5.47
C GLY A 160 -8.43 2.28 -4.01
N ARG A 161 -9.55 1.69 -3.57
CA ARG A 161 -10.03 1.82 -2.17
C ARG A 161 -9.81 0.56 -1.36
N GLY A 162 -9.73 0.73 -0.03
CA GLY A 162 -9.61 -0.36 0.94
C GLY A 162 -8.20 -0.96 1.01
N TRP A 163 -8.05 -1.97 1.88
CA TRP A 163 -6.77 -2.65 2.14
C TRP A 163 -6.38 -3.65 1.03
N HIS A 164 -7.35 -4.10 0.25
CA HIS A 164 -7.16 -4.89 -0.96
C HIS A 164 -7.53 -4.05 -2.18
N ALA A 165 -6.72 -3.03 -2.45
CA ALA A 165 -7.01 -2.05 -3.48
C ALA A 165 -6.90 -2.67 -4.88
N GLU A 166 -7.91 -2.43 -5.70
CA GLU A 166 -7.92 -2.77 -7.12
C GLU A 166 -8.07 -1.48 -7.93
N VAL A 167 -7.16 -1.26 -8.88
CA VAL A 167 -7.12 -0.06 -9.74
C VAL A 167 -7.09 -0.45 -11.20
N TRP A 168 -7.89 0.24 -12.00
CA TRP A 168 -7.88 0.17 -13.45
C TRP A 168 -7.32 1.47 -14.03
N TYR A 169 -6.21 1.40 -14.74
CA TYR A 169 -5.61 2.52 -15.47
C TYR A 169 -5.97 2.42 -16.94
N PHE A 170 -6.48 3.51 -17.52
CA PHE A 170 -6.83 3.62 -18.93
C PHE A 170 -5.91 4.62 -19.62
N LEU A 171 -5.07 4.11 -20.51
CA LEU A 171 -4.12 4.91 -21.31
C LEU A 171 -4.74 5.14 -22.68
N THR A 172 -5.13 6.37 -22.99
CA THR A 172 -5.97 6.71 -24.15
C THR A 172 -5.25 7.65 -25.11
N ALA A 173 -5.59 7.56 -26.39
CA ALA A 173 -5.31 8.65 -27.33
C ALA A 173 -6.33 9.78 -27.12
N ALA A 174 -5.88 11.03 -27.20
CA ALA A 174 -6.73 12.22 -27.13
C ALA A 174 -7.38 12.55 -28.47
#